data_AF-A0A1H8LUW8-F1
#
_entry.id   AF-A0A1H8LUW8-F1
#
_cell.length_a   1.000
_cell.length_b   1.000
_cell.length_c   1.000
_cell.angle_alpha   90.00
_cell.angle_beta   90.00
_cell.angle_gamma   90.00
#
_symmetry.space_group_name_H-M   'P 1'
#
loop_
_entity.id
_entity.type
_entity.pdbx_description
1 polymer ?
#
loop_
_entity_poly.entity_id
_entity_poly.type
_entity_poly.pdbx_seq_one_letter_code
_entity_poly.pdbx_strand_id
1 'polypeptide(L)' 'YHITPKQYYLAIHLGECRRMLRDKHMTVKEVAYQRGYTDVRHFIRQYKKQFGKSPSA' A
#
# COMPACT_ATOMS: atom_id res chain seq x y z
N TYR A 1 0.87 23.93 1.61
CA TYR A 1 0.99 22.48 1.89
C TYR A 1 -0.41 21.87 2.01
N HIS A 2 -0.98 21.30 0.95
CA HIS A 2 -2.36 20.79 0.94
C HIS A 2 -2.44 19.26 1.07
N ILE A 3 -1.75 18.71 2.07
CA ILE A 3 -1.86 17.29 2.42
C ILE A 3 -2.63 17.20 3.72
N THR A 4 -3.76 16.50 3.71
CA THR A 4 -4.49 16.24 4.96
C THR A 4 -3.69 15.26 5.82
N PRO A 5 -3.79 15.33 7.17
CA PRO A 5 -3.10 14.37 8.05
C PRO A 5 -3.37 12.91 7.66
N LYS A 6 -4.60 12.62 7.21
CA LYS A 6 -5.01 11.32 6.70
C LYS A 6 -4.21 10.89 5.47
N GLN A 7 -3.99 11.78 4.51
CA GLN A 7 -3.20 11.50 3.31
C GLN A 7 -1.71 11.31 3.65
N TYR A 8 -1.18 12.09 4.60
CA TYR A 8 0.19 11.93 5.06
C TYR A 8 0.41 10.58 5.75
N TYR A 9 -0.50 10.19 6.64
CA TYR A 9 -0.50 8.87 7.25
C TYR A 9 -0.58 7.76 6.18
N LEU A 10 -1.48 7.91 5.19
CA LEU A 10 -1.60 6.95 4.09
C LEU A 10 -0.30 6.83 3.29
N ALA A 11 0.40 7.94 3.05
CA ALA A 11 1.64 7.97 2.30
C ALA A 11 2.76 7.19 3.01
N ILE A 12 2.93 7.42 4.32
CA ILE A 12 3.90 6.67 5.14
C ILE A 12 3.53 5.19 5.17
N HIS A 13 2.25 4.90 5.45
CA HIS A 13 1.74 3.54 5.56
C HIS A 13 1.94 2.73 4.28
N LEU A 14 1.59 3.32 3.13
CA LEU A 14 1.77 2.68 1.83
C LEU A 14 3.25 2.61 1.43
N GLY A 15 4.09 3.53 1.92
CA GLY A 15 5.54 3.47 1.80
C GLY A 15 6.14 2.23 2.48
N GLU A 16 5.67 1.89 3.68
CA GLU A 16 6.08 0.65 4.34
C GLU A 16 5.66 -0.60 3.58
N CYS A 17 4.41 -0.62 3.06
CA CYS A 17 3.90 -1.72 2.26
C CYS A 17 4.78 -1.95 1.02
N ARG A 18 5.18 -0.86 0.33
CA ARG A 18 6.11 -0.93 -0.80
C ARG A 18 7.46 -1.52 -0.41
N ARG A 19 7.97 -1.16 0.77
CA ARG A 19 9.22 -1.69 1.31
C ARG A 19 9.11 -3.20 1.60
N MET A 20 7.99 -3.64 2.17
CA MET A 20 7.72 -5.07 2.42
C MET A 20 7.66 -5.88 1.12
N LEU A 21 7.00 -5.35 0.08
CA LEU A 21 6.94 -6.00 -1.24
C LEU A 21 8.33 -6.16 -1.87
N ARG A 22 9.20 -5.15 -1.70
CA ARG A 22 10.54 -5.16 -2.30
C ARG A 22 11.56 -5.96 -1.49
N ASP A 23 11.60 -5.77 -0.17
CA ASP A 23 12.68 -6.26 0.67
C ASP A 23 12.41 -7.69 1.18
N LYS A 24 11.14 -8.11 1.29
CA LYS A 24 10.75 -9.44 1.82
C LYS A 24 10.24 -10.42 0.74
N HIS A 25 10.26 -10.05 -0.54
CA HIS A 25 9.59 -10.79 -1.62
C HIS A 25 8.13 -11.17 -1.30
N MET A 26 7.47 -10.38 -0.45
CA MET A 26 6.09 -10.64 -0.07
C MET A 26 5.17 -10.33 -1.25
N THR A 27 4.13 -11.13 -1.38
CA THR A 27 3.06 -10.90 -2.33
C THR A 27 2.15 -9.78 -1.85
N VAL A 28 1.48 -9.14 -2.81
CA VAL A 28 0.44 -8.13 -2.54
C VAL A 28 -0.63 -8.65 -1.57
N LYS A 29 -0.96 -9.94 -1.66
CA LYS A 29 -1.93 -10.60 -0.79
C LYS A 29 -1.43 -10.67 0.65
N GLU A 30 -0.19 -11.08 0.87
CA GLU A 30 0.40 -11.16 2.22
C GLU A 30 0.51 -9.79 2.87
N VAL A 31 0.94 -8.78 2.12
CA VAL A 31 1.02 -7.40 2.62
C VAL A 31 -0.37 -6.85 2.96
N ALA A 32 -1.38 -7.09 2.09
CA ALA A 32 -2.76 -6.70 2.37
C ALA A 32 -3.29 -7.37 3.65
N TYR A 33 -3.07 -8.67 3.79
CA TYR A 33 -3.54 -9.44 4.94
C TYR A 33 -2.87 -9.01 6.25
N GLN A 34 -1.55 -8.80 6.22
CA GLN A 34 -0.77 -8.33 7.37
C GLN A 34 -1.20 -6.93 7.83
N ARG A 35 -1.74 -6.13 6.91
CA ARG A 35 -2.23 -4.78 7.18
C ARG A 35 -3.71 -4.73 7.55
N GLY A 36 -4.37 -5.89 7.66
CA GLY A 36 -5.78 -5.99 8.05
C GLY A 36 -6.76 -5.70 6.93
N TYR A 37 -6.32 -5.67 5.67
CA TYR A 37 -7.24 -5.59 4.54
C TYR A 37 -7.89 -6.96 4.31
N THR A 38 -9.22 -6.97 4.36
CA THR A 38 -10.04 -8.14 4.01
C THR A 38 -10.03 -8.42 2.51
N ASP A 39 -9.91 -7.38 1.69
CA ASP A 39 -9.88 -7.49 0.23
C ASP A 39 -8.60 -6.89 -0.36
N VAL A 40 -7.80 -7.75 -1.00
CA VAL A 40 -6.58 -7.38 -1.72
C VAL A 40 -6.86 -6.40 -2.85
N ARG A 41 -8.02 -6.48 -3.51
CA ARG A 41 -8.41 -5.54 -4.59
C ARG A 41 -8.57 -4.13 -4.06
N HIS A 42 -9.11 -3.98 -2.85
CA HIS A 42 -9.24 -2.69 -2.19
C HIS A 42 -7.86 -2.08 -1.91
N PHE A 43 -6.94 -2.88 -1.38
CA PHE A 43 -5.55 -2.49 -1.17
C PHE A 43 -4.87 -2.06 -2.48
N ILE A 44 -4.98 -2.86 -3.54
CA ILE A 44 -4.40 -2.55 -4.86
C ILE A 44 -4.91 -1.20 -5.38
N ARG A 45 -6.21 -0.94 -5.26
CA ARG A 45 -6.80 0.32 -5.73
C ARG A 45 -6.29 1.52 -4.95
N GLN A 46 -6.15 1.40 -3.62
CA GLN A 46 -5.57 2.45 -2.79
C GLN A 46 -4.08 2.66 -3.08
N TYR A 47 -3.31 1.58 -3.20
CA TYR A 47 -1.89 1.64 -3.52
C TYR A 47 -1.66 2.30 -4.88
N LYS A 48 -2.43 1.91 -5.91
CA LYS A 48 -2.36 2.53 -7.24
C LYS A 48 -2.78 4.00 -7.21
N LYS A 49 -3.77 4.38 -6.39
CA LYS A 49 -4.17 5.78 -6.23
C LYS A 49 -3.06 6.64 -5.62
N GLN A 50 -2.25 6.06 -4.72
CA GLN A 50 -1.16 6.79 -4.06
C GLN A 50 0.13 6.83 -4.88
N PHE A 51 0.51 5.73 -5.53
CA PHE A 51 1.80 5.60 -6.22
C PHE A 51 1.70 5.59 -7.75
N GLY A 52 0.49 5.62 -8.31
CA GLY A 52 0.23 5.52 -9.75
C GLY A 52 0.50 4.14 -10.35
N LYS A 53 1.15 3.23 -9.61
CA LYS A 53 1.55 1.90 -10.08
C LYS A 53 0.87 0.79 -9.30
N SER A 54 0.59 -0.31 -9.98
CA SER A 54 0.15 -1.56 -9.34
C SER A 54 1.28 -2.09 -8.44
N PRO A 55 0.99 -2.60 -7.24
CA PRO A 55 1.98 -3.29 -6.41
C PRO A 55 2.37 -4.68 -6.97
N SER A 56 1.73 -5.12 -8.07
CA SER A 56 1.95 -6.41 -8.73
C SER A 56 2.83 -6.31 -9.99
N ALA A 57 3.54 -5.19 -10.19
CA ALA A 57 4.44 -4.99 -11.34
C ALA A 57 5.90 -4.97 -10.90
#